data_AF-A0A517SQI8-F1
#
_entry.id   AF-A0A517SQI8-F1
#
_cell.length_a   1.000
_cell.length_b   1.000
_cell.length_c   1.000
_cell.angle_alpha   90.00
_cell.angle_beta   90.00
_cell.angle_gamma   90.00
#
_symmetry.space_group_name_H-M   'P 1'
#
loop_
_entity.id
_entity.type
_entity.pdbx_description
1 polymer ?
#
loop_
_entity_poly.entity_id
_entity_poly.type
_entity_poly.pdbx_seq_one_letter_code
_entity_poly.pdbx_strand_id
1 'polypeptide(L)'
;MLLLFKLHLPAAVNAWYITRPDSCILSFAFHLPKIVLMSESLKIAVHGAAGRMGRRVVALASADPSIDVMGAIENDQSALLGQDAGDLAAVETLGVPVSSKWPNEADVVIDFSLPEAIDRCVEKCVAYKTALVVATTGMTDLQVERLQNAANTIPVVWAPSMSLAVNLSMKLAQQITEKLVNVPGGLDVEIIERHHRYKADAPSGTALKFGDMIADKLGDDTIHVHGREGHTGQRKRNEIGYHAVRVGDNPGEHTIVFGMLGERIELNVAASNRDCYAAGAIAAAKWLIGRPAGMYDMFDVLEM
;
A
#
# COMPACT_ATOMS: atom_id res chain seq x y z
N MET A 1 7.75 59.68 -14.66
CA MET A 1 9.17 59.39 -14.33
C MET A 1 9.16 58.33 -13.23
N LEU A 2 9.23 57.05 -13.62
CA LEU A 2 9.23 55.90 -12.70
C LEU A 2 10.64 55.73 -12.14
N LEU A 3 10.80 55.72 -10.82
CA LEU A 3 12.03 55.22 -10.19
C LEU A 3 11.82 53.75 -9.78
N LEU A 4 12.57 52.86 -10.41
CA LEU A 4 12.70 51.45 -10.03
C LEU A 4 13.96 51.29 -9.16
N PHE A 5 13.80 50.92 -7.89
CA PHE A 5 14.92 50.42 -7.07
C PHE A 5 14.92 48.89 -7.10
N LYS A 6 16.06 48.29 -7.43
CA LYS A 6 16.26 46.84 -7.51
C LYS A 6 17.15 46.39 -6.34
N LEU A 7 16.54 45.87 -5.27
CA LEU A 7 17.27 45.16 -4.21
C LEU A 7 17.29 43.66 -4.55
N HIS A 8 18.48 43.05 -4.49
CA HIS A 8 18.66 41.61 -4.71
C HIS A 8 18.33 40.83 -3.44
N LEU A 9 17.29 40.01 -3.49
CA LEU A 9 16.97 38.94 -2.54
C LEU A 9 16.73 37.63 -3.32
N PRO A 10 17.03 36.46 -2.72
CA PRO A 10 16.98 35.18 -3.41
C PRO A 10 15.54 34.75 -3.76
N ALA A 11 15.44 34.01 -4.86
CA ALA A 11 14.20 33.72 -5.58
C ALA A 11 13.19 32.86 -4.80
N ALA A 12 12.28 33.51 -4.08
CA ALA A 12 10.94 33.00 -3.83
C ALA A 12 10.01 34.19 -3.58
N VAL A 13 8.81 34.14 -4.17
CA VAL A 13 7.73 35.14 -4.14
C VAL A 13 7.85 36.28 -5.16
N ASN A 14 7.30 36.05 -6.36
CA ASN A 14 6.86 37.14 -7.24
C ASN A 14 5.51 37.67 -6.72
N ALA A 15 5.50 38.79 -6.01
CA ALA A 15 4.29 39.54 -5.72
C ALA A 15 4.31 40.86 -6.50
N TRP A 16 3.33 41.04 -7.40
CA TRP A 16 3.11 42.31 -8.10
C TRP A 16 2.25 43.22 -7.22
N TYR A 17 2.74 44.41 -6.88
CA TYR A 17 1.95 45.45 -6.22
C TYR A 17 1.48 46.48 -7.25
N ILE A 18 0.17 46.66 -7.38
CA ILE A 18 -0.44 47.82 -8.07
C ILE A 18 -0.92 48.77 -6.98
N THR A 19 -0.34 49.96 -6.89
CA THR A 19 -0.85 51.02 -6.02
C THR A 19 -1.73 51.99 -6.82
N ARG A 20 -2.97 52.20 -6.37
CA ARG A 20 -3.75 53.40 -6.71
C ARG A 20 -3.58 54.42 -5.58
N PRO A 21 -3.51 55.73 -5.88
CA PRO A 21 -3.54 56.75 -4.84
C PRO A 21 -4.96 56.82 -4.27
N ASP A 22 -5.06 57.00 -2.96
CA ASP A 22 -6.28 57.27 -2.19
C ASP A 22 -7.05 56.05 -1.67
N SER A 23 -6.55 55.40 -0.61
CA SER A 23 -7.36 54.97 0.56
C SER A 23 -6.54 54.24 1.64
N CYS A 24 -6.81 54.61 2.90
CA CYS A 24 -6.54 53.96 4.21
C CYS A 24 -5.42 52.91 4.32
N ILE A 25 -4.41 53.23 5.14
CA ILE A 25 -3.46 52.25 5.69
C ILE A 25 -4.18 51.40 6.75
N LEU A 26 -4.64 50.21 6.35
CA LEU A 26 -4.96 49.12 7.28
C LEU A 26 -3.65 48.38 7.61
N SER A 27 -3.18 48.53 8.85
CA SER A 27 -2.05 47.76 9.37
C SER A 27 -2.45 46.29 9.52
N PHE A 28 -2.27 45.50 8.48
CA PHE A 28 -2.26 44.05 8.59
C PHE A 28 -0.92 43.62 9.19
N ALA A 29 -0.92 43.30 10.48
CA ALA A 29 0.14 42.51 11.09
C ALA A 29 0.06 41.10 10.47
N PHE A 30 0.78 40.89 9.37
CA PHE A 30 0.98 39.54 8.84
C PHE A 30 1.82 38.76 9.85
N HIS A 31 1.16 37.82 10.51
CA HIS A 31 1.83 36.74 11.22
C HIS A 31 2.63 35.97 10.17
N LEU A 32 3.93 36.28 10.06
CA LEU A 32 4.86 35.49 9.27
C LEU A 32 4.73 34.05 9.79
N PRO A 33 4.37 33.06 8.94
CA PRO A 33 4.43 31.69 9.39
C PRO A 33 5.88 31.43 9.81
N LYS A 34 6.05 30.85 11.00
CA LYS A 34 7.34 30.26 11.39
C LYS A 34 7.84 29.48 10.18
N ILE A 35 9.00 29.86 9.66
CA ILE A 35 9.78 29.02 8.77
C ILE A 35 9.96 27.72 9.54
N VAL A 36 9.21 26.68 9.15
CA VAL A 36 9.40 25.35 9.68
C VAL A 36 10.76 24.91 9.16
N LEU A 37 11.73 24.96 10.06
CA LEU A 37 13.03 24.33 9.92
C LEU A 37 12.81 22.90 9.40
N MET A 38 13.57 22.52 8.38
CA MET A 38 13.67 21.21 7.72
C MET A 38 12.84 20.11 8.39
N SER A 39 11.78 19.64 7.74
CA SER A 39 11.08 18.43 8.18
C SER A 39 12.12 17.31 8.29
N GLU A 40 12.26 16.69 9.46
CA GLU A 40 13.07 15.48 9.58
C GLU A 40 12.56 14.46 8.56
N SER A 41 13.48 13.89 7.78
CA SER A 41 13.17 12.84 6.82
C SER A 41 12.57 11.64 7.54
N LEU A 42 11.55 11.03 6.96
CA LEU A 42 10.91 9.83 7.48
C LEU A 42 11.93 8.69 7.55
N LYS A 43 12.24 8.18 8.74
CA LYS A 43 13.21 7.11 8.89
C LYS A 43 12.53 5.75 8.81
N ILE A 44 12.84 5.00 7.75
CA ILE A 44 12.25 3.68 7.52
C ILE A 44 13.27 2.57 7.74
N ALA A 45 12.79 1.45 8.27
CA ALA A 45 13.49 0.18 8.20
C ALA A 45 12.70 -0.81 7.34
N VAL A 46 13.41 -1.56 6.50
CA VAL A 46 12.80 -2.55 5.59
C VAL A 46 13.10 -3.95 6.11
N HIS A 47 12.07 -4.73 6.44
CA HIS A 47 12.20 -6.13 6.84
C HIS A 47 11.98 -7.06 5.64
N GLY A 48 12.89 -8.02 5.44
CA GLY A 48 13.01 -8.78 4.19
C GLY A 48 13.73 -7.97 3.10
N ALA A 49 14.65 -7.08 3.48
CA ALA A 49 15.27 -6.10 2.60
C ALA A 49 16.01 -6.72 1.41
N ALA A 50 16.56 -7.93 1.56
CA ALA A 50 17.27 -8.61 0.49
C ALA A 50 16.34 -9.43 -0.42
N GLY A 51 15.06 -9.53 -0.09
CA GLY A 51 14.02 -10.16 -0.89
C GLY A 51 13.62 -9.34 -2.13
N ARG A 52 12.80 -9.95 -3.00
CA ARG A 52 12.33 -9.30 -4.25
C ARG A 52 11.58 -7.99 -3.98
N MET A 53 10.72 -7.96 -2.95
CA MET A 53 9.96 -6.77 -2.59
C MET A 53 10.79 -5.78 -1.77
N GLY A 54 11.54 -6.25 -0.78
CA GLY A 54 12.40 -5.38 0.04
C GLY A 54 13.35 -4.52 -0.77
N ARG A 55 14.00 -5.10 -1.80
CA ARG A 55 14.85 -4.35 -2.74
C ARG A 55 14.10 -3.25 -3.48
N ARG A 56 12.83 -3.47 -3.84
CA ARG A 56 12.01 -2.43 -4.50
C ARG A 56 11.60 -1.33 -3.53
N VAL A 57 11.30 -1.67 -2.27
CA VAL A 57 11.06 -0.67 -1.22
C VAL A 57 12.30 0.19 -1.01
N VAL A 58 13.48 -0.41 -0.86
CA VAL A 58 14.75 0.33 -0.71
C VAL A 58 15.00 1.22 -1.93
N ALA A 59 14.87 0.70 -3.16
CA ALA A 59 15.08 1.49 -4.37
C ALA A 59 14.16 2.72 -4.44
N LEU A 60 12.85 2.54 -4.23
CA LEU A 60 11.90 3.65 -4.28
C LEU A 60 12.06 4.63 -3.12
N ALA A 61 12.34 4.13 -1.91
CA ALA A 61 12.57 4.97 -0.74
C ALA A 61 13.83 5.83 -0.89
N SER A 62 14.92 5.27 -1.43
CA SER A 62 16.16 6.02 -1.67
C SER A 62 16.00 7.15 -2.70
N ALA A 63 15.06 7.01 -3.64
CA ALA A 63 14.77 8.03 -4.64
C ALA A 63 13.88 9.17 -4.08
N ASP A 64 13.36 9.03 -2.86
CA ASP A 64 12.48 10.00 -2.22
C ASP A 64 13.24 10.82 -1.17
N PRO A 65 13.49 12.12 -1.40
CA PRO A 65 14.27 12.95 -0.48
C PRO A 65 13.57 13.18 0.87
N SER A 66 12.29 12.82 1.01
CA SER A 66 11.59 12.88 2.29
C SER A 66 11.79 11.63 3.14
N ILE A 67 12.58 10.65 2.69
CA ILE A 67 12.76 9.35 3.33
C ILE A 67 14.24 9.07 3.56
N ASP A 68 14.56 8.55 4.74
CA ASP A 68 15.88 8.01 5.10
C ASP A 68 15.74 6.50 5.34
N VAL A 69 16.41 5.69 4.51
CA VAL A 69 16.45 4.23 4.69
C VAL A 69 17.53 3.91 5.72
N MET A 70 17.16 3.81 6.99
CA MET A 70 18.16 3.63 8.05
C MET A 70 18.45 2.16 8.39
N GLY A 71 17.60 1.24 7.95
CA GLY A 71 17.70 -0.17 8.31
C GLY A 71 17.27 -1.10 7.19
N ALA A 72 18.10 -2.12 6.94
CA ALA A 72 17.80 -3.22 6.04
C ALA A 72 17.91 -4.53 6.82
N ILE A 73 16.76 -5.12 7.15
CA ILE A 73 16.67 -6.22 8.09
C ILE A 73 16.46 -7.53 7.34
N GLU A 74 17.25 -8.54 7.70
CA GLU A 74 17.16 -9.91 7.19
C GLU A 74 17.35 -10.96 8.29
N ASN A 75 17.07 -12.21 7.94
CA ASN A 75 17.36 -13.37 8.78
C ASN A 75 18.87 -13.44 9.13
N ASP A 76 19.21 -13.88 10.35
CA ASP A 76 20.59 -13.98 10.83
C ASP A 76 21.45 -15.04 10.12
N GLN A 77 20.82 -15.92 9.34
CA GLN A 77 21.47 -16.90 8.47
C GLN A 77 21.60 -16.42 7.02
N SER A 78 21.17 -15.20 6.69
CA SER A 78 21.24 -14.69 5.32
C SER A 78 22.69 -14.56 4.85
N ALA A 79 22.99 -15.10 3.67
CA ALA A 79 24.30 -14.97 3.03
C ALA A 79 24.61 -13.52 2.56
N LEU A 80 23.61 -12.63 2.62
CA LEU A 80 23.71 -11.25 2.16
C LEU A 80 23.96 -10.26 3.32
N LEU A 81 24.10 -10.75 4.56
CA LEU A 81 24.45 -9.90 5.71
C LEU A 81 25.76 -9.13 5.44
N GLY A 82 25.75 -7.85 5.81
CA GLY A 82 26.87 -6.92 5.62
C GLY A 82 26.95 -6.27 4.24
N GLN A 83 26.23 -6.77 3.21
CA GLN A 83 26.14 -6.09 1.92
C GLN A 83 25.29 -4.83 2.04
N ASP A 84 25.59 -3.80 1.25
CA ASP A 84 24.82 -2.57 1.25
C ASP A 84 23.42 -2.77 0.62
N ALA A 85 22.41 -2.21 1.27
CA ALA A 85 21.03 -2.31 0.81
C ALA A 85 20.79 -1.61 -0.54
N GLY A 86 21.48 -0.49 -0.80
CA GLY A 86 21.44 0.24 -2.05
C GLY A 86 22.01 -0.58 -3.20
N ASP A 87 23.18 -1.18 -3.00
CA ASP A 87 23.81 -2.07 -3.98
C ASP A 87 22.89 -3.24 -4.36
N LEU A 88 22.26 -3.89 -3.37
CA LEU A 88 21.31 -4.98 -3.59
C LEU A 88 20.04 -4.53 -4.32
N ALA A 89 19.62 -3.30 -4.09
CA ALA A 89 18.47 -2.65 -4.73
C ALA A 89 18.80 -2.06 -6.12
N ALA A 90 20.07 -2.13 -6.55
CA ALA A 90 20.60 -1.55 -7.77
C ALA A 90 20.42 -0.01 -7.84
N VAL A 91 20.66 0.66 -6.71
CA VAL A 91 20.74 2.12 -6.58
C VAL A 91 22.11 2.51 -6.03
N GLU A 92 22.33 3.79 -5.73
CA GLU A 92 23.56 4.24 -5.10
C GLU A 92 23.77 3.59 -3.72
N THR A 93 25.03 3.36 -3.35
CA THR A 93 25.39 2.80 -2.05
C THR A 93 24.89 3.71 -0.93
N LEU A 94 24.06 3.18 -0.04
CA LEU A 94 23.38 3.96 1.00
C LEU A 94 24.20 4.04 2.30
N GLY A 95 25.19 3.17 2.48
CA GLY A 95 25.90 3.00 3.75
C GLY A 95 25.07 2.22 4.78
N VAL A 96 24.09 1.44 4.31
CA VAL A 96 23.10 0.75 5.14
C VAL A 96 23.29 -0.75 4.95
N PRO A 97 24.09 -1.41 5.80
CA PRO A 97 24.36 -2.83 5.65
C PRO A 97 23.12 -3.65 6.01
N VAL A 98 22.85 -4.70 5.22
CA VAL A 98 21.87 -5.71 5.57
C VAL A 98 22.28 -6.39 6.88
N SER A 99 21.37 -6.43 7.84
CA SER A 99 21.65 -6.81 9.22
C SER A 99 20.51 -7.62 9.82
N SER A 100 20.81 -8.45 10.83
CA SER A 100 19.79 -9.09 11.67
C SER A 100 19.43 -8.27 12.92
N LYS A 101 20.12 -7.13 13.10
CA LYS A 101 19.86 -6.16 14.17
C LYS A 101 18.79 -5.16 13.72
N TRP A 102 17.88 -4.87 14.63
CA TRP A 102 16.76 -3.97 14.40
C TRP A 102 17.14 -2.55 14.84
N PRO A 103 16.93 -1.52 14.01
CA PRO A 103 17.14 -0.14 14.42
C PRO A 103 16.04 0.27 15.40
N ASN A 104 16.42 1.00 16.45
CA ASN A 104 15.50 1.53 17.46
C ASN A 104 15.09 2.98 17.18
N GLU A 105 15.76 3.70 16.27
CA GLU A 105 15.40 5.06 15.89
C GLU A 105 14.53 5.16 14.62
N ALA A 106 14.03 4.01 14.12
CA ALA A 106 13.10 3.98 12.98
C ALA A 106 11.71 4.48 13.39
N ASP A 107 11.14 5.34 12.55
CA ASP A 107 9.77 5.81 12.72
C ASP A 107 8.77 4.72 12.33
N VAL A 108 9.11 3.95 11.29
CA VAL A 108 8.26 2.89 10.73
C VAL A 108 9.07 1.75 10.14
N VAL A 109 8.60 0.52 10.37
CA VAL A 109 9.08 -0.68 9.70
C VAL A 109 8.12 -1.05 8.57
N ILE A 110 8.64 -1.28 7.37
CA ILE A 110 7.91 -1.87 6.25
C ILE A 110 8.30 -3.34 6.12
N ASP A 111 7.34 -4.23 6.31
CA ASP A 111 7.53 -5.68 6.30
C ASP A 111 7.00 -6.30 5.00
N PHE A 112 7.93 -6.87 4.21
CA PHE A 112 7.67 -7.74 3.07
C PHE A 112 8.46 -9.05 3.23
N SER A 113 8.28 -9.70 4.37
CA SER A 113 8.98 -10.93 4.71
C SER A 113 8.12 -12.17 4.45
N LEU A 114 8.48 -13.29 5.08
CA LEU A 114 7.70 -14.53 5.07
C LEU A 114 6.92 -14.66 6.39
N PRO A 115 5.82 -15.42 6.43
CA PRO A 115 5.04 -15.63 7.65
C PRO A 115 5.89 -16.04 8.86
N GLU A 116 6.96 -16.81 8.68
CA GLU A 116 7.82 -17.28 9.78
C GLU A 116 8.62 -16.15 10.43
N ALA A 117 8.78 -15.01 9.75
CA ALA A 117 9.57 -13.87 10.22
C ALA A 117 8.71 -12.77 10.88
N ILE A 118 7.38 -12.80 10.71
CA ILE A 118 6.50 -11.71 11.18
C ILE A 118 6.49 -11.57 12.69
N ASP A 119 6.55 -12.67 13.44
CA ASP A 119 6.46 -12.65 14.90
C ASP A 119 7.60 -11.83 15.53
N ARG A 120 8.84 -12.03 15.04
CA ARG A 120 10.01 -11.25 15.48
C ARG A 120 9.88 -9.79 15.08
N CYS A 121 9.30 -9.50 13.90
CA CYS A 121 9.04 -8.13 13.46
C CYS A 121 8.08 -7.42 14.40
N VAL A 122 6.95 -8.05 14.72
CA VAL A 122 5.94 -7.53 15.64
C VAL A 122 6.55 -7.29 17.03
N GLU A 123 7.28 -8.27 17.57
CA GLU A 123 7.94 -8.15 18.89
C GLU A 123 8.87 -6.93 18.95
N LYS A 124 9.69 -6.72 17.91
CA LYS A 124 10.64 -5.60 17.86
C LYS A 124 9.96 -4.26 17.69
N CYS A 125 8.94 -4.17 16.84
CA CYS A 125 8.18 -2.93 16.66
C CYS A 125 7.46 -2.53 17.95
N VAL A 126 6.85 -3.48 18.67
CA VAL A 126 6.24 -3.22 19.98
C VAL A 126 7.27 -2.78 21.01
N ALA A 127 8.42 -3.46 21.08
CA ALA A 127 9.47 -3.13 22.04
C ALA A 127 10.06 -1.72 21.83
N TYR A 128 10.20 -1.28 20.58
CA TYR A 128 10.73 0.03 20.22
C TYR A 128 9.64 1.10 20.01
N LYS A 129 8.36 0.72 20.11
CA LYS A 129 7.21 1.58 19.82
C LYS A 129 7.24 2.16 18.40
N THR A 130 7.74 1.38 17.46
CA THR A 130 7.86 1.75 16.04
C THR A 130 6.58 1.38 15.30
N ALA A 131 6.13 2.26 14.40
CA ALA A 131 4.98 1.98 13.55
C ALA A 131 5.28 0.81 12.59
N LEU A 132 4.25 0.08 12.16
CA LEU A 132 4.45 -1.13 11.36
C LEU A 132 3.51 -1.17 10.15
N VAL A 133 4.08 -1.36 8.96
CA VAL A 133 3.35 -1.66 7.72
C VAL A 133 3.60 -3.12 7.37
N VAL A 134 2.57 -3.96 7.42
CA VAL A 134 2.66 -5.40 7.14
C VAL A 134 2.04 -5.71 5.79
N ALA A 135 2.86 -6.14 4.84
CA ALA A 135 2.41 -6.66 3.54
C ALA A 135 2.53 -8.20 3.44
N THR A 136 3.03 -8.86 4.49
CA THR A 136 3.17 -10.32 4.54
C THR A 136 1.80 -11.00 4.49
N THR A 137 1.67 -11.95 3.57
CA THR A 137 0.45 -12.74 3.34
C THR A 137 0.63 -14.18 3.85
N GLY A 138 -0.47 -14.88 4.15
CA GLY A 138 -0.41 -16.29 4.56
C GLY A 138 -0.04 -16.50 6.03
N MET A 139 -0.31 -15.50 6.88
CA MET A 139 -0.16 -15.61 8.33
C MET A 139 -1.18 -16.60 8.91
N THR A 140 -0.79 -17.28 9.99
CA THR A 140 -1.69 -18.11 10.78
C THR A 140 -2.62 -17.25 11.65
N ASP A 141 -3.74 -17.81 12.11
CA ASP A 141 -4.68 -17.10 13.00
C ASP A 141 -3.98 -16.56 14.26
N LEU A 142 -3.04 -17.33 14.83
CA LEU A 142 -2.25 -16.90 15.99
C LEU A 142 -1.35 -15.70 15.67
N GLN A 143 -0.79 -15.63 14.47
CA GLN A 143 0.02 -14.49 14.03
C GLN A 143 -0.84 -13.26 13.78
N VAL A 144 -2.04 -13.43 13.22
CA VAL A 144 -3.02 -12.36 13.07
C VAL A 144 -3.44 -11.82 14.45
N GLU A 145 -3.73 -12.70 15.41
CA GLU A 145 -4.06 -12.30 16.79
C GLU A 145 -2.93 -11.50 17.44
N ARG A 146 -1.66 -11.94 17.26
CA ARG A 146 -0.49 -11.19 17.75
C ARG A 146 -0.37 -9.81 17.12
N LEU A 147 -0.62 -9.71 15.81
CA LEU A 147 -0.60 -8.44 15.11
C LEU A 147 -1.71 -7.49 15.60
N GLN A 148 -2.91 -8.03 15.83
CA GLN A 148 -4.02 -7.29 16.45
C GLN A 148 -3.68 -6.82 17.87
N ASN A 149 -3.04 -7.67 18.67
CA ASN A 149 -2.60 -7.30 20.01
C ASN A 149 -1.53 -6.20 19.98
N ALA A 150 -0.59 -6.24 19.03
CA ALA A 150 0.41 -5.20 18.83
C ALA A 150 -0.24 -3.85 18.47
N ALA A 151 -1.30 -3.88 17.66
CA ALA A 151 -2.06 -2.69 17.28
C ALA A 151 -2.69 -1.94 18.46
N ASN A 152 -2.83 -2.55 19.64
CA ASN A 152 -3.23 -1.84 20.86
C ASN A 152 -2.14 -0.90 21.41
N THR A 153 -0.90 -1.04 20.95
CA THR A 153 0.27 -0.33 21.49
C THR A 153 1.04 0.49 20.45
N ILE A 154 0.98 0.08 19.18
CA ILE A 154 1.62 0.77 18.05
C ILE A 154 0.62 0.92 16.90
N PRO A 155 0.78 1.93 16.03
CA PRO A 155 -0.01 2.02 14.82
C PRO A 155 0.47 0.97 13.80
N VAL A 156 -0.48 0.22 13.24
CA VAL A 156 -0.22 -0.88 12.30
C VAL A 156 -1.08 -0.71 11.05
N VAL A 157 -0.48 -0.73 9.86
CA VAL A 157 -1.22 -0.95 8.60
C VAL A 157 -1.02 -2.38 8.17
N TRP A 158 -2.11 -3.11 7.94
CA TRP A 158 -2.07 -4.46 7.39
C TRP A 158 -3.03 -4.60 6.21
N ALA A 159 -2.54 -5.08 5.08
CA ALA A 159 -3.37 -5.32 3.91
C ALA A 159 -2.87 -6.50 3.07
N PRO A 160 -3.78 -7.28 2.43
CA PRO A 160 -3.42 -8.37 1.52
C PRO A 160 -2.81 -7.85 0.20
N SER A 161 -2.91 -6.55 -0.08
CA SER A 161 -2.21 -5.87 -1.17
C SER A 161 -1.92 -4.44 -0.78
N MET A 162 -0.68 -4.01 -0.97
CA MET A 162 -0.27 -2.62 -0.79
C MET A 162 -0.57 -1.74 -1.99
N SER A 163 -1.03 -2.29 -3.12
CA SER A 163 -1.31 -1.48 -4.32
C SER A 163 -2.51 -0.54 -4.10
N LEU A 164 -2.28 0.77 -4.24
CA LEU A 164 -3.34 1.78 -4.12
C LEU A 164 -4.46 1.54 -5.15
N ALA A 165 -4.11 1.21 -6.38
CA ALA A 165 -5.07 0.94 -7.45
C ALA A 165 -5.93 -0.30 -7.18
N VAL A 166 -5.34 -1.34 -6.58
CA VAL A 166 -6.08 -2.56 -6.20
C VAL A 166 -7.10 -2.22 -5.11
N ASN A 167 -6.69 -1.49 -4.07
CA ASN A 167 -7.59 -1.12 -2.97
C ASN A 167 -8.73 -0.19 -3.42
N LEU A 168 -8.44 0.80 -4.28
CA LEU A 168 -9.49 1.61 -4.91
C LEU A 168 -10.44 0.75 -5.74
N SER A 169 -9.91 -0.19 -6.52
CA SER A 169 -10.72 -1.11 -7.34
C SER A 169 -11.63 -1.98 -6.47
N MET A 170 -11.19 -2.40 -5.28
CA MET A 170 -12.05 -3.15 -4.34
C MET A 170 -13.26 -2.32 -3.89
N LYS A 171 -13.08 -1.04 -3.55
CA LYS A 171 -14.20 -0.15 -3.20
C LYS A 171 -15.11 0.12 -4.40
N LEU A 172 -14.56 0.28 -5.60
CA LEU A 172 -15.37 0.40 -6.82
C LEU A 172 -16.17 -0.86 -7.10
N ALA A 173 -15.59 -2.04 -6.94
CA ALA A 173 -16.29 -3.31 -7.08
C ALA A 173 -17.47 -3.41 -6.10
N GLN A 174 -17.28 -3.03 -4.82
CA GLN A 174 -18.38 -2.96 -3.86
C GLN A 174 -19.49 -2.01 -4.28
N GLN A 175 -19.14 -0.81 -4.76
CA GLN A 175 -20.14 0.17 -5.20
C GLN A 175 -20.92 -0.34 -6.41
N ILE A 176 -20.25 -0.97 -7.39
CA ILE A 176 -20.91 -1.58 -8.54
C ILE A 176 -21.90 -2.66 -8.06
N THR A 177 -21.46 -3.58 -7.20
CA THR A 177 -22.34 -4.63 -6.65
C THR A 177 -23.54 -4.03 -5.93
N GLU A 178 -23.31 -3.07 -5.03
CA GLU A 178 -24.38 -2.44 -4.24
C GLU A 178 -25.45 -1.79 -5.14
N LYS A 179 -25.04 -1.17 -6.25
CA LYS A 179 -25.99 -0.50 -7.16
C LYS A 179 -26.69 -1.46 -8.12
N LEU A 180 -26.09 -2.59 -8.45
CA LEU A 180 -26.59 -3.49 -9.49
C LEU A 180 -27.18 -4.80 -8.96
N VAL A 181 -27.01 -5.14 -7.68
CA VAL A 181 -27.49 -6.43 -7.10
C VAL A 181 -28.97 -6.71 -7.36
N ASN A 182 -29.80 -5.67 -7.42
CA ASN A 182 -31.26 -5.78 -7.63
C ASN A 182 -31.72 -5.49 -9.07
N VAL A 183 -30.81 -5.48 -10.05
CA VAL A 183 -31.17 -5.21 -11.45
C VAL A 183 -32.07 -6.32 -12.02
N PRO A 184 -33.07 -6.00 -12.86
CA PRO A 184 -33.86 -7.02 -13.55
C PRO A 184 -32.97 -7.97 -14.37
N GLY A 185 -33.17 -9.27 -14.21
CA GLY A 185 -32.33 -10.30 -14.85
C GLY A 185 -31.22 -10.83 -13.93
N GLY A 186 -30.84 -10.08 -12.90
CA GLY A 186 -29.79 -10.44 -11.94
C GLY A 186 -28.40 -9.97 -12.36
N LEU A 187 -27.46 -10.06 -11.40
CA LEU A 187 -26.06 -9.70 -11.57
C LEU A 187 -25.20 -10.94 -11.37
N ASP A 188 -24.47 -11.33 -12.41
CA ASP A 188 -23.45 -12.37 -12.32
C ASP A 188 -22.09 -11.73 -12.01
N VAL A 189 -21.30 -12.36 -11.14
CA VAL A 189 -19.96 -11.89 -10.79
C VAL A 189 -18.92 -12.99 -11.01
N GLU A 190 -17.87 -12.67 -11.76
CA GLU A 190 -16.72 -13.55 -11.97
C GLU A 190 -15.42 -12.78 -11.70
N ILE A 191 -14.48 -13.43 -11.02
CA ILE A 191 -13.16 -12.90 -10.66
C ILE A 191 -12.11 -13.70 -11.41
N ILE A 192 -11.40 -13.03 -12.30
CA ILE A 192 -10.30 -13.62 -13.08
C ILE A 192 -9.00 -13.02 -12.55
N GLU A 193 -8.07 -13.86 -12.12
CA GLU A 193 -6.77 -13.42 -11.63
C GLU A 193 -5.62 -14.05 -12.42
N ARG A 194 -4.56 -13.28 -12.69
CA ARG A 194 -3.37 -13.73 -13.40
C ARG A 194 -2.12 -13.42 -12.58
N HIS A 195 -1.27 -14.42 -12.41
CA HIS A 195 0.01 -14.27 -11.73
C HIS A 195 1.07 -15.15 -12.40
N HIS A 196 2.33 -14.93 -12.03
CA HIS A 196 3.47 -15.70 -12.49
C HIS A 196 3.36 -17.20 -12.15
N ARG A 197 4.08 -18.04 -12.92
CA ARG A 197 4.09 -19.50 -12.78
C ARG A 197 4.47 -20.03 -11.39
N TYR A 198 5.19 -19.24 -10.60
CA TYR A 198 5.69 -19.62 -9.27
C TYR A 198 4.72 -19.32 -8.13
N LYS A 199 3.54 -18.74 -8.41
CA LYS A 199 2.57 -18.42 -7.35
C LYS A 199 1.85 -19.70 -6.94
N ALA A 200 2.02 -20.09 -5.67
CA ALA A 200 1.57 -21.38 -5.16
C ALA A 200 0.08 -21.41 -4.79
N ASP A 201 -0.43 -20.34 -4.18
CA ASP A 201 -1.83 -20.19 -3.78
C ASP A 201 -2.73 -19.83 -4.96
N ALA A 202 -3.94 -20.38 -4.99
CA ALA A 202 -5.00 -20.06 -5.94
C ALA A 202 -6.40 -20.33 -5.32
N PRO A 203 -7.34 -19.37 -5.33
CA PRO A 203 -7.18 -17.98 -5.77
C PRO A 203 -6.18 -17.19 -4.91
N SER A 204 -5.67 -16.07 -5.42
CA SER A 204 -4.81 -15.19 -4.65
C SER A 204 -5.57 -14.53 -3.50
N GLY A 205 -4.86 -14.20 -2.40
CA GLY A 205 -5.48 -13.46 -1.28
C GLY A 205 -6.18 -12.16 -1.69
N THR A 206 -5.65 -11.46 -2.71
CA THR A 206 -6.32 -10.29 -3.29
C THR A 206 -7.64 -10.65 -3.99
N ALA A 207 -7.68 -11.75 -4.74
CA ALA A 207 -8.90 -12.22 -5.39
C ALA A 207 -9.96 -12.64 -4.36
N LEU A 208 -9.54 -13.34 -3.30
CA LEU A 208 -10.43 -13.68 -2.18
C LEU A 208 -11.00 -12.42 -1.54
N LYS A 209 -10.16 -11.42 -1.22
CA LYS A 209 -10.62 -10.16 -0.63
C LYS A 209 -11.62 -9.40 -1.53
N PHE A 210 -11.42 -9.40 -2.85
CA PHE A 210 -12.42 -8.86 -3.79
C PHE A 210 -13.76 -9.59 -3.62
N GLY A 211 -13.74 -10.92 -3.63
CA GLY A 211 -14.96 -11.70 -3.52
C GLY A 211 -15.64 -11.57 -2.16
N ASP A 212 -14.90 -11.54 -1.05
CA ASP A 212 -15.48 -11.30 0.28
C ASP A 212 -16.22 -9.96 0.31
N MET A 213 -15.57 -8.91 -0.19
CA MET A 213 -16.14 -7.56 -0.25
C MET A 213 -17.38 -7.47 -1.14
N ILE A 214 -17.43 -8.24 -2.23
CA ILE A 214 -18.59 -8.34 -3.12
C ILE A 214 -19.70 -9.16 -2.45
N ALA A 215 -19.36 -10.29 -1.81
CA ALA A 215 -20.30 -11.16 -1.12
C ALA A 215 -21.06 -10.41 -0.02
N ASP A 216 -20.37 -9.56 0.73
CA ASP A 216 -20.97 -8.65 1.73
C ASP A 216 -22.11 -7.78 1.15
N LYS A 217 -22.10 -7.51 -0.17
CA LYS A 217 -23.12 -6.72 -0.86
C LYS A 217 -24.16 -7.57 -1.60
N LEU A 218 -23.83 -8.81 -1.95
CA LEU A 218 -24.75 -9.75 -2.59
C LEU A 218 -25.70 -10.40 -1.57
N GLY A 219 -25.20 -10.75 -0.38
CA GLY A 219 -25.98 -11.32 0.72
C GLY A 219 -25.40 -12.62 1.28
N ASP A 220 -25.91 -13.04 2.44
CA ASP A 220 -25.38 -14.15 3.25
C ASP A 220 -25.44 -15.53 2.56
N ASP A 221 -26.27 -15.70 1.54
CA ASP A 221 -26.39 -16.94 0.78
C ASP A 221 -25.39 -17.06 -0.38
N THR A 222 -24.47 -16.09 -0.51
CA THR A 222 -23.46 -16.05 -1.57
C THR A 222 -22.52 -17.26 -1.49
N ILE A 223 -22.26 -17.88 -2.64
CA ILE A 223 -21.43 -19.09 -2.78
C ILE A 223 -20.18 -18.77 -3.60
N HIS A 224 -19.00 -19.12 -3.08
CA HIS A 224 -17.75 -18.99 -3.81
C HIS A 224 -17.47 -20.27 -4.61
N VAL A 225 -17.31 -20.15 -5.94
CA VAL A 225 -17.13 -21.30 -6.85
C VAL A 225 -15.78 -21.19 -7.55
N HIS A 226 -14.96 -22.25 -7.47
CA HIS A 226 -13.60 -22.27 -8.01
C HIS A 226 -13.51 -23.15 -9.27
N GLY A 227 -13.22 -22.53 -10.41
CA GLY A 227 -13.10 -23.22 -11.69
C GLY A 227 -14.42 -23.79 -12.21
N ARG A 228 -14.40 -24.24 -13.48
CA ARG A 228 -15.51 -24.94 -14.13
C ARG A 228 -14.93 -25.98 -15.09
N GLU A 229 -15.39 -27.22 -15.00
CA GLU A 229 -14.87 -28.34 -15.82
C GLU A 229 -16.03 -29.22 -16.33
N GLY A 230 -16.00 -29.59 -17.61
CA GLY A 230 -17.01 -30.46 -18.21
C GLY A 230 -18.42 -29.86 -18.24
N HIS A 231 -19.43 -30.64 -17.86
CA HIS A 231 -20.84 -30.23 -17.84
C HIS A 231 -21.26 -29.78 -16.43
N THR A 232 -21.10 -28.49 -16.13
CA THR A 232 -21.38 -27.92 -14.80
C THR A 232 -22.85 -27.62 -14.53
N GLY A 233 -23.71 -27.69 -15.54
CA GLY A 233 -25.07 -27.17 -15.48
C GLY A 233 -25.12 -25.63 -15.54
N GLN A 234 -26.31 -25.06 -15.32
CA GLN A 234 -26.52 -23.60 -15.30
C GLN A 234 -25.92 -22.97 -14.03
N ARG A 235 -25.33 -21.78 -14.20
CA ARG A 235 -24.82 -20.92 -13.12
C ARG A 235 -25.95 -20.53 -12.16
N LYS A 236 -25.69 -20.60 -10.84
CA LYS A 236 -26.62 -20.09 -9.84
C LYS A 236 -26.47 -18.57 -9.73
N ARG A 237 -27.55 -17.88 -9.37
CA ARG A 237 -27.52 -16.40 -9.27
C ARG A 237 -26.65 -15.88 -8.12
N ASN A 238 -26.57 -16.63 -7.04
CA ASN A 238 -25.86 -16.23 -5.82
C ASN A 238 -24.40 -16.71 -5.79
N GLU A 239 -23.79 -17.06 -6.93
CA GLU A 239 -22.38 -17.47 -6.95
C GLU A 239 -21.43 -16.32 -7.30
N ILE A 240 -20.20 -16.38 -6.78
CA ILE A 240 -19.03 -15.63 -7.27
C ILE A 240 -18.06 -16.66 -7.83
N GLY A 241 -17.81 -16.60 -9.15
CA GLY A 241 -16.89 -17.52 -9.82
C GLY A 241 -15.44 -17.04 -9.76
N TYR A 242 -14.49 -17.96 -9.59
CA TYR A 242 -13.05 -17.66 -9.57
C TYR A 242 -12.28 -18.42 -10.63
N HIS A 243 -11.41 -17.71 -11.36
CA HIS A 243 -10.55 -18.26 -12.40
C HIS A 243 -9.11 -17.81 -12.19
N ALA A 244 -8.24 -18.75 -11.83
CA ALA A 244 -6.83 -18.47 -11.57
C ALA A 244 -5.95 -18.89 -12.76
N VAL A 245 -5.20 -17.93 -13.31
CA VAL A 245 -4.23 -18.13 -14.39
C VAL A 245 -2.82 -18.02 -13.83
N ARG A 246 -1.98 -19.01 -14.16
CA ARG A 246 -0.54 -19.02 -13.81
C ARG A 246 0.27 -18.99 -15.09
N VAL A 247 0.85 -17.83 -15.40
CA VAL A 247 1.50 -17.57 -16.70
C VAL A 247 2.74 -16.69 -16.56
N GLY A 248 3.82 -17.11 -17.19
CA GLY A 248 5.05 -16.31 -17.31
C GLY A 248 5.54 -15.76 -15.97
N ASP A 249 5.83 -14.46 -15.97
CA ASP A 249 6.32 -13.63 -14.88
C ASP A 249 5.32 -12.55 -14.45
N ASN A 250 4.04 -12.66 -14.83
CA ASN A 250 3.01 -11.66 -14.53
C ASN A 250 2.99 -11.30 -13.01
N PRO A 251 3.21 -10.03 -12.65
CA PRO A 251 3.29 -9.63 -11.24
C PRO A 251 1.99 -9.84 -10.45
N GLY A 252 0.85 -9.71 -11.13
CA GLY A 252 -0.48 -9.78 -10.52
C GLY A 252 -1.48 -8.91 -11.29
N GLU A 253 -2.60 -9.51 -11.65
CA GLU A 253 -3.71 -8.85 -12.33
C GLU A 253 -5.04 -9.45 -11.86
N HIS A 254 -6.06 -8.60 -11.76
CA HIS A 254 -7.41 -8.97 -11.39
C HIS A 254 -8.41 -8.27 -12.31
N THR A 255 -9.28 -9.06 -12.95
CA THR A 255 -10.47 -8.56 -13.64
C THR A 255 -11.72 -9.03 -12.91
N ILE A 256 -12.53 -8.09 -12.47
CA ILE A 256 -13.86 -8.37 -11.90
C ILE A 256 -14.89 -8.12 -12.99
N VAL A 257 -15.59 -9.17 -13.40
CA VAL A 257 -16.61 -9.13 -14.44
C VAL A 257 -17.97 -9.10 -13.77
N PHE A 258 -18.73 -8.06 -14.06
CA PHE A 258 -20.13 -7.88 -13.65
C PHE A 258 -21.02 -8.07 -14.88
N GLY A 259 -21.63 -9.26 -15.00
CA GLY A 259 -22.46 -9.66 -16.13
C GLY A 259 -23.94 -9.43 -15.88
N MET A 260 -24.63 -8.87 -16.87
CA MET A 260 -26.09 -8.72 -16.90
C MET A 260 -26.61 -9.15 -18.28
N LEU A 261 -27.93 -9.22 -18.45
CA LEU A 261 -28.50 -9.54 -19.75
C LEU A 261 -28.31 -8.37 -20.73
N GLY A 262 -27.45 -8.58 -21.74
CA GLY A 262 -27.22 -7.63 -22.83
C GLY A 262 -26.01 -6.71 -22.66
N GLU A 263 -25.41 -6.65 -21.47
CA GLU A 263 -24.26 -5.78 -21.17
C GLU A 263 -23.39 -6.33 -20.02
N ARG A 264 -22.21 -5.74 -19.84
CA ARG A 264 -21.30 -6.07 -18.74
C ARG A 264 -20.37 -4.91 -18.39
N ILE A 265 -19.87 -4.92 -17.16
CA ILE A 265 -18.77 -4.08 -16.71
C ILE A 265 -17.57 -4.97 -16.40
N GLU A 266 -16.38 -4.58 -16.85
CA GLU A 266 -15.12 -5.23 -16.47
C GLU A 266 -14.24 -4.22 -15.74
N LEU A 267 -13.95 -4.49 -14.46
CA LEU A 267 -13.00 -3.72 -13.67
C LEU A 267 -11.66 -4.46 -13.66
N ASN A 268 -10.70 -3.99 -14.46
CA ASN A 268 -9.37 -4.56 -14.53
C ASN A 268 -8.35 -3.70 -13.77
N VAL A 269 -7.57 -4.35 -12.91
CA VAL A 269 -6.38 -3.78 -12.28
C VAL A 269 -5.19 -4.70 -12.54
N ALA A 270 -4.14 -4.15 -13.16
CA ALA A 270 -2.98 -4.90 -13.59
C ALA A 270 -1.69 -4.23 -13.11
N ALA A 271 -0.83 -4.99 -12.42
CA ALA A 271 0.49 -4.53 -12.04
C ALA A 271 1.47 -4.73 -13.21
N SER A 272 2.08 -3.65 -13.69
CA SER A 272 3.15 -3.72 -14.70
C SER A 272 4.46 -4.24 -14.11
N ASN A 273 4.72 -3.96 -12.84
CA ASN A 273 5.86 -4.46 -12.08
C ASN A 273 5.54 -4.42 -10.57
N ARG A 274 6.50 -4.78 -9.72
CA ARG A 274 6.34 -4.83 -8.26
C ARG A 274 6.40 -3.46 -7.57
N ASP A 275 6.75 -2.39 -8.28
CA ASP A 275 6.92 -1.07 -7.69
C ASP A 275 5.60 -0.49 -7.23
N CYS A 276 4.47 -0.91 -7.81
CA CYS A 276 3.15 -0.48 -7.33
C CYS A 276 2.89 -0.90 -5.87
N TYR A 277 3.39 -2.06 -5.44
CA TYR A 277 3.23 -2.53 -4.06
C TYR A 277 4.21 -1.82 -3.11
N ALA A 278 5.46 -1.62 -3.55
CA ALA A 278 6.46 -0.90 -2.78
C ALA A 278 6.06 0.58 -2.59
N ALA A 279 5.60 1.25 -3.64
CA ALA A 279 5.10 2.62 -3.59
C ALA A 279 3.91 2.76 -2.64
N GLY A 280 2.97 1.81 -2.67
CA GLY A 280 1.83 1.83 -1.76
C GLY A 280 2.21 1.56 -0.31
N ALA A 281 3.18 0.69 -0.03
CA ALA A 281 3.71 0.50 1.32
C ALA A 281 4.45 1.74 1.84
N ILE A 282 5.17 2.45 0.98
CA ILE A 282 5.78 3.75 1.31
C ILE A 282 4.69 4.80 1.60
N ALA A 283 3.62 4.83 0.80
CA ALA A 283 2.48 5.72 1.06
C ALA A 283 1.82 5.42 2.41
N ALA A 284 1.60 4.14 2.73
CA ALA A 284 1.11 3.70 4.03
C ALA A 284 2.06 4.13 5.16
N ALA A 285 3.36 3.93 4.99
CA ALA A 285 4.37 4.32 5.97
C ALA A 285 4.35 5.82 6.26
N LYS A 286 4.25 6.67 5.22
CA LYS A 286 4.08 8.13 5.38
C LYS A 286 2.79 8.50 6.09
N TRP A 287 1.68 7.85 5.73
CA TRP A 287 0.36 8.12 6.32
C TRP A 287 0.26 7.71 7.79
N LEU A 288 0.99 6.67 8.18
CA LEU A 288 0.96 6.08 9.52
C LEU A 288 1.63 6.96 10.58
N ILE A 289 2.52 7.87 10.18
CA ILE A 289 3.24 8.73 11.11
C ILE A 289 2.29 9.68 11.82
N GLY A 290 2.40 9.70 13.16
CA GLY A 290 1.56 10.51 14.03
C GLY A 290 0.16 9.94 14.26
N ARG A 291 -0.18 8.77 13.69
CA ARG A 291 -1.44 8.08 13.99
C ARG A 291 -1.38 7.42 15.37
N PRO A 292 -2.50 7.40 16.12
CA PRO A 292 -2.57 6.67 17.37
C PRO A 292 -2.44 5.16 17.12
N ALA A 293 -2.08 4.42 18.16
CA ALA A 293 -2.11 2.97 18.13
C ALA A 293 -3.48 2.47 17.64
N GLY A 294 -3.46 1.55 16.69
CA GLY A 294 -4.64 1.03 16.02
C GLY A 294 -4.27 0.14 14.86
N MET A 295 -5.22 -0.72 14.47
CA MET A 295 -5.13 -1.51 13.25
C MET A 295 -5.80 -0.72 12.13
N TYR A 296 -5.06 -0.48 11.07
CA TYR A 296 -5.48 0.22 9.87
C TYR A 296 -5.27 -0.67 8.65
N ASP A 297 -5.95 -0.33 7.55
CA ASP A 297 -5.73 -0.95 6.26
C ASP A 297 -5.45 0.10 5.17
N MET A 298 -5.35 -0.33 3.90
CA MET A 298 -5.10 0.57 2.79
C MET A 298 -6.33 1.40 2.39
N PHE A 299 -7.53 1.09 2.87
CA PHE A 299 -8.70 1.95 2.73
C PHE A 299 -8.59 3.16 3.65
N ASP A 300 -8.09 2.98 4.88
CA ASP A 300 -7.79 4.10 5.79
C ASP A 300 -6.73 5.03 5.19
N VAL A 301 -5.66 4.45 4.61
CA VAL A 301 -4.59 5.20 3.94
C VAL A 301 -5.12 6.02 2.76
N LEU A 302 -6.12 5.51 2.05
CA LEU A 302 -6.78 6.17 0.92
C LEU A 302 -7.99 7.01 1.30
N GLU A 303 -8.35 7.08 2.58
CA GLU A 303 -9.50 7.82 3.11
C GLU A 303 -10.85 7.39 2.49
N MET A 304 -11.09 6.08 2.35
CA MET A 304 -12.26 5.48 1.68
C MET A 304 -13.17 4.61 2.56
#